data_AF-A0A358D2Z5-F1
#
_entry.id   AF-A0A358D2Z5-F1
#
_cell.length_a   1.000
_cell.length_b   1.000
_cell.length_c   1.000
_cell.angle_alpha   90.00
_cell.angle_beta   90.00
_cell.angle_gamma   90.00
#
_symmetry.space_group_name_H-M   'P 1'
#
loop_
_entity.id
_entity.type
_entity.pdbx_description
1 polymer ?
#
loop_
_entity_poly.entity_id
_entity_poly.type
_entity_poly.pdbx_seq_one_letter_code
_entity_poly.pdbx_strand_id
1 'polypeptide(L)'
;MRHHLIDLVDPHETFTLVDFQEAHARARTDIDERSGVPLLVGGTGLYLRAIVDGLTPPPRFAEIAQQLDTEPETELLHRRLVDLDPIGASRMESNNRRRIIRALEVTLGTGRPFSSFGPGLNSYPTVPYRMLGIEIERSELDDRIERRYRDQMEAGFLEEVRGLAEVELSVTAGQALGYKELLAYIRGQTSLDEALQLAIQRTKRFARRQQRWFKRDPRVEWVPRSQLNSLINEISSQL
;
A
#
# COMPACT_ATOMS: atom_id res chain seq x y z
N MET A 1 -3.23 -22.77 -9.68
CA MET A 1 -3.10 -22.03 -8.40
C MET A 1 -4.32 -21.16 -8.21
N ARG A 2 -4.95 -21.18 -7.03
CA ARG A 2 -6.06 -20.28 -6.68
C ARG A 2 -5.47 -19.01 -6.08
N HIS A 3 -5.78 -17.85 -6.67
CA HIS A 3 -5.47 -16.56 -6.06
C HIS A 3 -6.60 -16.19 -5.10
N HIS A 4 -6.24 -15.62 -3.96
CA HIS A 4 -7.16 -15.07 -2.97
C HIS A 4 -6.98 -13.56 -2.92
N LEU A 5 -7.95 -12.85 -2.33
CA LEU A 5 -7.90 -11.39 -2.14
C LEU A 5 -7.90 -10.57 -3.44
N ILE A 6 -8.61 -11.08 -4.46
CA ILE A 6 -8.87 -10.41 -5.73
C ILE A 6 -10.39 -10.28 -5.86
N ASP A 7 -10.86 -9.15 -6.41
CA ASP A 7 -12.29 -8.85 -6.64
C ASP A 7 -13.15 -8.98 -5.38
N LEU A 8 -12.68 -8.43 -4.25
CA LEU A 8 -13.38 -8.50 -2.97
C LEU A 8 -14.42 -7.40 -2.74
N VAL A 9 -14.24 -6.24 -3.38
CA VAL A 9 -15.00 -5.02 -3.14
C VAL A 9 -15.13 -4.23 -4.43
N ASP A 10 -16.22 -3.47 -4.53
CA ASP A 10 -16.45 -2.59 -5.66
C ASP A 10 -15.60 -1.31 -5.58
N PRO A 11 -15.35 -0.61 -6.70
CA PRO A 11 -14.50 0.59 -6.72
C PRO A 11 -15.02 1.77 -5.88
N HIS A 12 -16.32 1.81 -5.57
CA HIS A 12 -16.95 2.83 -4.74
C HIS A 12 -16.81 2.53 -3.24
N GLU A 13 -16.45 1.30 -2.88
CA GLU A 13 -16.28 0.88 -1.50
C GLU A 13 -14.87 1.20 -0.99
N THR A 14 -14.77 1.45 0.32
CA THR A 14 -13.49 1.65 0.98
C THR A 14 -12.94 0.30 1.43
N PHE A 15 -11.68 0.02 1.08
CA PHE A 15 -10.97 -1.16 1.58
C PHE A 15 -9.83 -0.77 2.52
N THR A 16 -9.86 -1.31 3.73
CA THR A 16 -8.98 -0.94 4.82
C THR A 16 -7.97 -2.03 5.16
N LEU A 17 -6.97 -1.66 5.98
CA LEU A 17 -6.01 -2.62 6.50
C LEU A 17 -6.67 -3.70 7.37
N VAL A 18 -7.74 -3.35 8.09
CA VAL A 18 -8.52 -4.30 8.90
C VAL A 18 -9.24 -5.29 7.99
N ASP A 19 -9.92 -4.79 6.95
CA ASP A 19 -10.63 -5.64 5.98
C ASP A 19 -9.65 -6.61 5.30
N PHE A 20 -8.45 -6.15 4.97
CA PHE A 20 -7.39 -7.01 4.45
C PHE A 20 -6.96 -8.09 5.45
N GLN A 21 -6.81 -7.77 6.74
CA GLN A 21 -6.46 -8.75 7.77
C GLN A 21 -7.55 -9.83 7.92
N GLU A 22 -8.81 -9.42 7.92
CA GLU A 22 -9.94 -10.35 8.00
C GLU A 22 -10.04 -11.23 6.76
N ALA A 23 -9.95 -10.64 5.57
CA ALA A 23 -10.00 -11.38 4.32
C ALA A 23 -8.81 -12.35 4.20
N HIS A 24 -7.61 -11.92 4.62
CA HIS A 24 -6.43 -12.78 4.72
C HIS A 24 -6.66 -13.94 5.68
N ALA A 25 -7.23 -13.72 6.86
CA ALA A 25 -7.52 -14.77 7.82
C ALA A 25 -8.48 -15.83 7.23
N ARG A 26 -9.55 -15.39 6.56
CA ARG A 26 -10.48 -16.29 5.86
C ARG A 26 -9.78 -17.10 4.77
N ALA A 27 -8.94 -16.44 3.96
CA ALA A 27 -8.16 -17.11 2.92
C ALA A 27 -7.17 -18.12 3.52
N ARG A 28 -6.52 -17.79 4.64
CA ARG A 28 -5.62 -18.70 5.34
C ARG A 28 -6.35 -19.95 5.80
N THR A 29 -7.52 -19.81 6.42
CA THR A 29 -8.37 -20.95 6.81
C THR A 29 -8.73 -21.83 5.63
N ASP A 30 -9.21 -21.27 4.51
CA ASP A 30 -9.53 -22.06 3.28
C ASP A 30 -8.31 -22.83 2.77
N ILE A 31 -7.11 -22.23 2.81
CA ILE A 31 -5.89 -22.90 2.35
C ILE A 31 -5.46 -24.01 3.33
N ASP A 32 -5.59 -23.78 4.63
CA ASP A 32 -5.24 -24.77 5.66
C ASP A 32 -6.19 -25.99 5.61
N GLU A 33 -7.50 -25.77 5.41
CA GLU A 33 -8.50 -26.84 5.31
C GLU A 33 -8.26 -27.79 4.13
N ARG A 34 -7.60 -27.30 3.07
CA ARG A 34 -7.20 -28.11 1.91
C ARG A 34 -5.74 -28.56 1.95
N SER A 35 -5.07 -28.42 3.09
CA SER A 35 -3.64 -28.76 3.28
C SER A 35 -2.71 -28.09 2.27
N GLY A 36 -3.05 -26.88 1.82
CA GLY A 36 -2.23 -26.11 0.89
C GLY A 36 -1.12 -25.35 1.62
N VAL A 37 -0.11 -24.92 0.86
CA VAL A 37 0.96 -24.04 1.36
C VAL A 37 0.64 -22.59 0.95
N PRO A 38 0.36 -21.68 1.89
CA PRO A 38 0.06 -20.29 1.56
C PRO A 38 1.30 -19.54 1.08
N LEU A 39 1.17 -18.89 -0.07
CA LEU A 39 2.16 -17.98 -0.61
C LEU A 39 1.55 -16.58 -0.70
N LEU A 40 2.02 -15.67 0.16
CA LEU A 40 1.60 -14.26 0.13
C LEU A 40 2.46 -13.48 -0.88
N VAL A 41 1.85 -13.01 -1.96
CA VAL A 41 2.51 -12.24 -3.02
C VAL A 41 1.95 -10.83 -3.08
N GLY A 42 2.80 -9.81 -3.14
CA GLY A 42 2.35 -8.43 -3.29
C GLY A 42 3.47 -7.41 -3.12
N GLY A 43 3.13 -6.13 -3.34
CA GLY A 43 4.06 -5.00 -3.22
C GLY A 43 3.69 -3.97 -2.15
N THR A 44 2.60 -4.18 -1.41
CA THR A 44 2.09 -3.19 -0.45
C THR A 44 2.71 -3.45 0.92
N GLY A 45 3.83 -2.78 1.20
CA GLY A 45 4.63 -3.05 2.39
C GLY A 45 3.89 -2.94 3.73
N LEU A 46 2.98 -1.98 3.89
CA LEU A 46 2.17 -1.86 5.12
C LEU A 46 1.25 -3.08 5.33
N TYR A 47 0.66 -3.60 4.25
CA TYR A 47 -0.26 -4.74 4.30
C TYR A 47 0.50 -6.02 4.64
N LEU A 48 1.68 -6.23 4.03
CA LEU A 48 2.56 -7.34 4.40
C LEU A 48 2.93 -7.28 5.88
N ARG A 49 3.38 -6.11 6.35
CA ARG A 49 3.77 -5.90 7.76
C ARG A 49 2.61 -6.15 8.72
N ALA A 50 1.38 -5.77 8.34
CA ALA A 50 0.22 -6.02 9.18
C ALA A 50 -0.07 -7.51 9.42
N ILE A 51 0.27 -8.36 8.47
CA ILE A 51 0.16 -9.82 8.62
C ILE A 51 1.39 -10.40 9.30
N VAL A 52 2.58 -10.09 8.77
CA VAL A 52 3.84 -10.69 9.20
C VAL A 52 4.16 -10.36 10.66
N ASP A 53 3.90 -9.13 11.09
CA ASP A 53 4.22 -8.67 12.45
C ASP A 53 2.99 -8.61 13.37
N GLY A 54 1.82 -9.06 12.88
CA GLY A 54 0.57 -8.99 13.63
C GLY A 54 0.21 -7.57 14.08
N LEU A 55 0.41 -6.57 13.21
CA LEU A 55 0.12 -5.19 13.59
C LEU A 55 -1.36 -5.05 13.93
N THR A 56 -1.65 -4.47 15.08
CA THR A 56 -3.01 -4.07 15.43
C THR A 56 -3.21 -2.63 14.95
N PRO A 57 -3.97 -2.39 13.86
CA PRO A 57 -4.28 -1.03 13.46
C PRO A 57 -5.09 -0.34 14.57
N PRO A 58 -4.78 0.92 14.91
CA PRO A 58 -5.59 1.66 15.87
C PRO A 58 -7.01 1.87 15.32
N PRO A 59 -8.01 2.05 16.21
CA PRO A 59 -9.40 2.33 15.80
C PRO A 59 -9.51 3.63 15.00
N ARG A 60 -10.63 3.82 14.29
CA ARG A 60 -10.93 5.05 13.54
C ARG A 60 -12.04 5.84 14.20
N PHE A 61 -11.95 7.16 14.08
CA PHE A 61 -12.88 8.15 14.59
C PHE A 61 -13.13 9.19 13.49
N ALA A 62 -13.97 8.82 12.52
CA ALA A 62 -14.16 9.59 11.28
C ALA A 62 -14.59 11.04 11.55
N GLU A 63 -15.50 11.26 12.50
CA GLU A 63 -15.96 12.61 12.88
C GLU A 63 -14.81 13.47 13.42
N ILE A 64 -13.94 12.90 14.25
CA ILE A 64 -12.75 13.60 14.77
C ILE A 64 -11.80 13.93 13.63
N ALA A 65 -11.54 12.97 12.73
CA ALA A 65 -10.68 13.21 11.56
C ALA A 65 -11.23 14.32 10.67
N GLN A 66 -12.55 14.34 10.45
CA GLN A 66 -13.23 15.34 9.62
C GLN A 66 -13.17 16.74 10.26
N GLN A 67 -13.36 16.83 11.58
CA GLN A 67 -13.18 18.08 12.31
C GLN A 67 -11.72 18.57 12.29
N LEU A 68 -10.75 17.67 12.43
CA LEU A 68 -9.33 18.04 12.34
C LEU A 68 -8.97 18.52 10.92
N ASP A 69 -9.61 17.99 9.89
CA ASP A 69 -9.33 18.38 8.52
C ASP A 69 -9.87 19.78 8.17
N THR A 70 -10.78 20.36 8.97
CA THR A 70 -11.21 21.75 8.79
C THR A 70 -10.15 22.79 9.18
N GLU A 71 -9.10 22.39 9.91
CA GLU A 71 -7.98 23.26 10.27
C GLU A 71 -7.00 23.39 9.09
N PRO A 72 -6.92 24.53 8.39
CA PRO A 72 -6.06 24.68 7.21
C PRO A 72 -4.56 24.60 7.53
N GLU A 73 -4.14 25.03 8.73
CA GLU A 73 -2.72 25.13 9.09
C GLU A 73 -2.20 23.80 9.63
N THR A 74 -1.33 23.14 8.85
CA THR A 74 -0.74 21.86 9.26
C THR A 74 0.19 22.03 10.46
N GLU A 75 0.81 23.20 10.60
CA GLU A 75 1.67 23.58 11.71
C GLU A 75 0.90 23.61 13.04
N LEU A 76 -0.36 24.08 13.05
CA LEU A 76 -1.21 24.08 14.25
C LEU A 76 -1.57 22.66 14.67
N LEU A 77 -1.95 21.81 13.70
CA LEU A 77 -2.17 20.39 13.95
C LEU A 77 -0.91 19.71 14.50
N HIS A 78 0.26 20.01 13.92
CA HIS A 78 1.53 19.45 14.38
C HIS A 78 1.85 19.87 15.82
N ARG A 79 1.69 21.16 16.17
CA ARG A 79 1.90 21.64 17.55
C ARG A 79 0.98 20.92 18.53
N ARG A 80 -0.30 20.80 18.19
CA ARG A 80 -1.27 20.04 18.99
C ARG A 80 -0.84 18.58 19.17
N LEU A 81 -0.26 17.96 18.15
CA LEU A 81 0.26 16.59 18.24
C LEU A 81 1.49 16.52 19.15
N VAL A 82 2.39 17.51 19.11
CA VAL A 82 3.56 17.58 20.01
C VAL A 82 3.13 17.62 21.47
N ASP A 83 2.07 18.38 21.78
CA ASP A 83 1.56 18.49 23.16
C ASP A 83 0.92 17.19 23.66
N LEU A 84 0.22 16.45 22.79
CA LEU A 84 -0.52 15.24 23.15
C LEU A 84 0.31 13.95 23.04
N ASP A 85 1.22 13.89 22.08
CA ASP A 85 2.05 12.72 21.76
C ASP A 85 3.43 13.14 21.22
N PRO A 86 4.33 13.63 22.09
CA PRO A 86 5.66 14.09 21.69
C PRO A 86 6.51 12.98 21.05
N ILE A 87 6.31 11.73 21.47
CA ILE A 87 7.00 10.56 20.90
C ILE A 87 6.51 10.32 19.47
N GLY A 88 5.20 10.37 19.24
CA GLY A 88 4.61 10.24 17.91
C GLY A 88 5.04 11.37 16.98
N ALA A 89 4.99 12.61 17.46
CA ALA A 89 5.40 13.80 16.71
C ALA A 89 6.86 13.73 16.27
N SER A 90 7.79 13.35 17.15
CA SER A 90 9.23 13.26 16.82
C SER A 90 9.57 12.22 15.74
N ARG A 91 8.66 11.26 15.49
CA ARG A 91 8.80 10.22 14.45
C ARG A 91 8.17 10.61 13.12
N MET A 92 7.64 11.81 12.99
CA MET A 92 6.87 12.26 11.83
C MET A 92 7.37 13.58 11.27
N GLU A 93 7.31 13.73 9.95
CA GLU A 93 7.57 15.00 9.29
C GLU A 93 6.42 15.98 9.58
N SER A 94 6.75 17.21 9.96
CA SER A 94 5.76 18.23 10.37
C SER A 94 4.81 18.66 9.25
N ASN A 95 5.18 18.44 7.99
CA ASN A 95 4.34 18.73 6.82
C ASN A 95 3.47 17.53 6.40
N ASN A 96 3.57 16.38 7.08
CA ASN A 96 2.81 15.19 6.72
C ASN A 96 1.40 15.23 7.33
N ARG A 97 0.58 16.17 6.83
CA ARG A 97 -0.77 16.46 7.31
C ARG A 97 -1.61 15.21 7.55
N ARG A 98 -1.65 14.30 6.57
CA ARG A 98 -2.44 13.05 6.69
C ARG A 98 -2.01 12.19 7.87
N ARG A 99 -0.70 12.03 8.10
CA ARG A 99 -0.22 11.26 9.26
C ARG A 99 -0.50 12.00 10.57
N ILE A 100 -0.37 13.33 10.59
CA ILE A 100 -0.65 14.17 11.76
C ILE A 100 -2.11 14.07 12.16
N ILE A 101 -3.03 14.26 11.21
CA ILE A 101 -4.47 14.09 11.44
C ILE A 101 -4.76 12.69 11.96
N ARG A 102 -4.19 11.64 11.37
CA ARG A 102 -4.39 10.27 11.85
C ARG A 102 -3.88 10.05 13.28
N ALA A 103 -2.73 10.62 13.63
CA ALA A 103 -2.18 10.50 14.98
C ALA A 103 -3.05 11.25 16.01
N LEU A 104 -3.47 12.47 15.68
CA LEU A 104 -4.40 13.25 16.50
C LEU A 104 -5.77 12.57 16.64
N GLU A 105 -6.35 12.08 15.55
CA GLU A 105 -7.62 11.36 15.51
C GLU A 105 -7.61 10.20 16.52
N VAL A 106 -6.60 9.35 16.44
CA VAL A 106 -6.46 8.22 17.37
C VAL A 106 -6.23 8.70 18.80
N THR A 107 -5.38 9.72 18.97
CA THR A 107 -5.03 10.21 20.32
C THR A 107 -6.23 10.81 21.03
N LEU A 108 -7.03 11.62 20.33
CA LEU A 108 -8.24 12.22 20.84
C LEU A 108 -9.36 11.19 21.03
N GLY A 109 -9.56 10.28 20.07
CA GLY A 109 -10.64 9.30 20.12
C GLY A 109 -10.42 8.20 21.15
N THR A 110 -9.17 7.80 21.41
CA THR A 110 -8.85 6.74 22.39
C THR A 110 -8.43 7.28 23.76
N GLY A 111 -8.10 8.57 23.86
CA GLY A 111 -7.49 9.16 25.05
C GLY A 111 -6.05 8.68 25.32
N ARG A 112 -5.43 7.95 24.37
CA ARG A 112 -4.08 7.40 24.49
C ARG A 112 -3.19 7.90 23.36
N PRO A 113 -1.91 8.23 23.60
CA PRO A 113 -0.99 8.65 22.54
C PRO A 113 -0.94 7.64 21.39
N PHE A 114 -0.95 8.12 20.14
CA PHE A 114 -0.83 7.27 18.94
C PHE A 114 0.45 6.42 18.97
N SER A 115 1.54 6.96 19.50
CA SER A 115 2.81 6.27 19.71
C SER A 115 2.72 5.06 20.65
N SER A 116 1.63 4.91 21.42
CA SER A 116 1.39 3.74 22.28
C SER A 116 0.84 2.51 21.52
N PHE A 117 0.48 2.67 20.24
CA PHE A 117 -0.06 1.59 19.42
C PHE A 117 1.07 0.83 18.70
N GLY A 118 1.56 -0.22 19.37
CA GLY A 118 2.58 -1.15 18.87
C GLY A 118 3.98 -0.54 18.73
N PRO A 119 4.99 -1.36 18.39
CA PRO A 119 6.37 -0.88 18.23
C PRO A 119 6.59 -0.01 16.98
N GLY A 120 5.50 0.30 16.25
CA GLY A 120 5.55 0.98 14.95
C GLY A 120 6.15 0.11 13.85
N LEU A 121 6.66 0.74 12.80
CA LEU A 121 7.20 0.09 11.61
C LEU A 121 8.73 -0.01 11.60
N ASN A 122 9.37 0.28 12.74
CA ASN A 122 10.84 0.31 12.88
C ASN A 122 11.39 -0.92 13.63
N SER A 123 10.53 -1.89 13.97
CA SER A 123 10.91 -3.13 14.64
C SER A 123 10.71 -4.33 13.71
N TYR A 124 11.62 -5.29 13.72
CA TYR A 124 11.61 -6.47 12.86
C TYR A 124 11.72 -7.73 13.72
N PRO A 125 10.64 -8.14 14.40
CA PRO A 125 10.68 -9.34 15.23
C PRO A 125 10.94 -10.59 14.36
N THR A 126 11.50 -11.63 14.98
CA THR A 126 11.63 -12.94 14.34
C THR A 126 10.24 -13.47 14.01
N VAL A 127 10.06 -13.96 12.79
CA VAL A 127 8.80 -14.50 12.27
C VAL A 127 9.05 -15.85 11.59
N PRO A 128 8.06 -16.75 11.56
CA PRO A 128 8.22 -18.10 10.98
C PRO A 128 8.09 -18.10 9.44
N TYR A 129 8.27 -16.95 8.78
CA TYR A 129 8.07 -16.81 7.34
C TYR A 129 9.42 -16.60 6.64
N ARG A 130 9.65 -17.31 5.53
CA ARG A 130 10.72 -16.96 4.58
C ARG A 130 10.23 -15.80 3.71
N MET A 131 10.91 -14.66 3.79
CA MET A 131 10.55 -13.45 3.06
C MET A 131 11.52 -13.24 1.90
N LEU A 132 10.99 -13.21 0.68
CA LEU A 132 11.77 -13.08 -0.55
C LEU A 132 11.44 -11.76 -1.26
N GLY A 133 12.48 -11.02 -1.63
CA GLY A 133 12.38 -9.82 -2.45
C GLY A 133 13.00 -10.06 -3.83
N ILE A 134 12.29 -9.75 -4.90
CA ILE A 134 12.85 -9.86 -6.26
C ILE A 134 13.61 -8.59 -6.59
N GLU A 135 14.92 -8.71 -6.83
CA GLU A 135 15.75 -7.60 -7.28
C GLU A 135 15.76 -7.53 -8.82
N ILE A 136 15.43 -6.34 -9.34
CA ILE A 136 15.44 -6.02 -10.76
C ILE A 136 16.26 -4.75 -10.92
N GLU A 137 17.15 -4.76 -11.90
CA GLU A 137 17.97 -3.59 -12.24
C GLU A 137 17.09 -2.39 -12.59
N ARG A 138 17.57 -1.19 -12.25
CA ARG A 138 16.73 0.01 -12.33
C ARG A 138 16.31 0.33 -13.75
N SER A 139 17.22 0.21 -14.72
CA SER A 139 16.92 0.43 -16.14
C SER A 139 15.88 -0.59 -16.62
N GLU A 140 16.09 -1.87 -16.32
CA GLU A 140 15.14 -2.93 -16.67
C GLU A 140 13.76 -2.67 -16.07
N LEU A 141 13.68 -2.27 -14.80
CA LEU A 141 12.41 -1.96 -14.14
C LEU A 141 11.69 -0.78 -14.79
N ASP A 142 12.42 0.29 -15.11
CA ASP A 142 11.86 1.47 -15.77
C ASP A 142 11.32 1.11 -17.18
N ASP A 143 12.03 0.30 -17.96
CA ASP A 143 11.61 -0.18 -19.29
C ASP A 143 10.38 -1.10 -19.20
N ARG A 144 10.34 -1.99 -18.20
CA ARG A 144 9.20 -2.87 -17.94
C ARG A 144 7.95 -2.09 -17.59
N ILE A 145 8.07 -1.02 -16.80
CA ILE A 145 6.93 -0.16 -16.44
C ILE A 145 6.37 0.53 -17.69
N GLU A 146 7.24 1.07 -18.55
CA GLU A 146 6.82 1.71 -19.80
C GLU A 146 6.13 0.74 -20.74
N ARG A 147 6.75 -0.42 -20.99
CA ARG A 147 6.15 -1.47 -21.83
C ARG A 147 4.81 -1.92 -21.28
N ARG A 148 4.70 -2.17 -19.96
CA ARG A 148 3.44 -2.56 -19.33
C ARG A 148 2.33 -1.54 -19.60
N TYR A 149 2.61 -0.24 -19.51
CA TYR A 149 1.60 0.78 -19.81
C TYR A 149 1.16 0.75 -21.27
N ARG A 150 2.09 0.55 -22.21
CA ARG A 150 1.75 0.36 -23.63
C ARG A 150 0.84 -0.85 -23.81
N ASP A 151 1.23 -2.01 -23.27
CA ASP A 151 0.47 -3.25 -23.36
C ASP A 151 -0.94 -3.10 -22.75
N GLN A 152 -1.06 -2.40 -21.62
CA GLN A 152 -2.34 -2.11 -20.97
C GLN A 152 -3.24 -1.21 -21.83
N MET A 153 -2.67 -0.17 -22.45
CA MET A 153 -3.44 0.71 -23.34
C MET A 153 -3.94 -0.06 -24.57
N GLU A 154 -3.12 -0.93 -25.16
CA GLU A 154 -3.52 -1.82 -26.26
C GLU A 154 -4.61 -2.81 -25.84
N ALA A 155 -4.60 -3.25 -24.58
CA ALA A 155 -5.60 -4.15 -23.99
C ALA A 155 -6.90 -3.46 -23.54
N GLY A 156 -7.08 -2.16 -23.79
CA GLY A 156 -8.31 -1.43 -23.47
C GLY A 156 -8.36 -0.79 -22.08
N PHE A 157 -7.20 -0.49 -21.49
CA PHE A 157 -7.15 0.18 -20.18
C PHE A 157 -7.85 1.56 -20.18
N LEU A 158 -7.79 2.31 -21.29
CA LEU A 158 -8.47 3.60 -21.39
C LEU A 158 -10.00 3.44 -21.34
N GLU A 159 -10.51 2.42 -22.02
CA GLU A 159 -11.93 2.07 -22.06
C GLU A 159 -12.42 1.62 -20.67
N GLU A 160 -11.63 0.84 -19.95
CA GLU A 160 -11.89 0.50 -18.55
C GLU A 160 -12.01 1.77 -17.69
N VAL A 161 -11.05 2.70 -17.80
CA VAL A 161 -11.08 3.94 -17.01
C VAL A 161 -12.27 4.83 -17.41
N ARG A 162 -12.67 4.86 -18.68
CA ARG A 162 -13.90 5.55 -19.12
C ARG A 162 -15.13 4.97 -18.43
N GLY A 163 -15.25 3.64 -18.36
CA GLY A 163 -16.36 3.00 -17.63
C GLY A 163 -16.38 3.38 -16.16
N LEU A 164 -15.21 3.48 -15.53
CA LEU A 164 -15.08 3.89 -14.12
C LEU A 164 -15.30 5.39 -13.88
N ALA A 165 -15.25 6.23 -14.92
CA ALA A 165 -15.53 7.65 -14.79
C ALA A 165 -17.01 7.94 -14.53
N GLU A 166 -17.90 7.00 -14.89
CA GLU A 166 -19.35 7.09 -14.71
C GLU A 166 -19.81 6.71 -13.29
N VAL A 167 -18.91 6.21 -12.44
CA VAL A 167 -19.21 5.81 -11.06
C VAL A 167 -18.47 6.68 -10.05
N GLU A 168 -19.06 6.83 -8.86
CA GLU A 168 -18.39 7.52 -7.76
C GLU A 168 -17.33 6.60 -7.13
N LEU A 169 -16.06 6.84 -7.45
CA LEU A 169 -14.95 6.05 -6.90
C LEU A 169 -14.68 6.42 -5.44
N SER A 170 -14.31 5.41 -4.64
CA SER A 170 -13.77 5.66 -3.31
C SER A 170 -12.49 6.50 -3.39
N VAL A 171 -12.18 7.22 -2.31
CA VAL A 171 -10.96 8.04 -2.21
C VAL A 171 -9.71 7.23 -2.54
N THR A 172 -9.66 5.96 -2.16
CA THR A 172 -8.51 5.09 -2.44
C THR A 172 -8.47 4.61 -3.88
N ALA A 173 -9.61 4.19 -4.44
CA ALA A 173 -9.69 3.72 -5.83
C ALA A 173 -9.34 4.84 -6.82
N GLY A 174 -9.88 6.04 -6.62
CA GLY A 174 -9.60 7.20 -7.47
C GLY A 174 -8.16 7.73 -7.40
N GLN A 175 -7.35 7.26 -6.44
CA GLN A 175 -5.93 7.61 -6.33
C GLN A 175 -4.99 6.52 -6.87
N ALA A 176 -5.53 5.42 -7.40
CA ALA A 176 -4.73 4.35 -8.01
C ALA A 176 -3.92 4.89 -9.21
N LEU A 177 -2.66 4.47 -9.31
CA LEU A 177 -1.75 4.87 -10.37
C LEU A 177 -2.24 4.40 -11.74
N GLY A 178 -2.17 5.25 -12.76
CA GLY A 178 -2.80 5.01 -14.05
C GLY A 178 -4.24 5.53 -14.06
N TYR A 179 -5.09 5.05 -13.16
CA TYR A 179 -6.49 5.50 -13.07
C TYR A 179 -6.60 6.99 -12.78
N LYS A 180 -5.92 7.50 -11.75
CA LYS A 180 -5.96 8.92 -11.37
C LYS A 180 -5.59 9.83 -12.54
N GLU A 181 -4.53 9.47 -13.26
CA GLU A 181 -4.03 10.27 -14.38
C GLU A 181 -4.95 10.19 -15.60
N LEU A 182 -5.43 9.00 -15.96
CA LEU A 182 -6.33 8.82 -17.09
C LEU A 182 -7.72 9.41 -16.83
N LEU A 183 -8.20 9.40 -15.58
CA LEU A 183 -9.41 10.12 -15.18
C LEU A 183 -9.28 11.64 -15.38
N ALA A 184 -8.08 12.21 -15.14
CA ALA A 184 -7.84 13.63 -15.41
C ALA A 184 -7.93 13.94 -16.91
N TYR A 185 -7.41 13.05 -17.77
CA TYR A 185 -7.59 13.14 -19.22
C TYR A 185 -9.08 13.05 -19.62
N ILE A 186 -9.82 12.06 -19.11
CA ILE A 186 -11.26 11.88 -19.41
C ILE A 186 -12.07 13.11 -19.02
N ARG A 187 -11.68 13.79 -17.93
CA ARG A 187 -12.31 15.05 -17.47
C ARG A 187 -11.86 16.30 -18.21
N GLY A 188 -11.03 16.17 -19.27
CA GLY A 188 -10.55 17.28 -20.07
C GLY A 188 -9.51 18.18 -19.39
N GLN A 189 -8.83 17.68 -18.34
CA GLN A 189 -7.90 18.47 -17.53
C GLN A 189 -6.45 18.45 -18.07
N THR A 190 -6.14 17.50 -18.94
CA THR A 190 -4.81 17.28 -19.54
C THR A 190 -4.96 16.45 -20.82
N SER A 191 -3.93 16.40 -21.66
CA SER A 191 -3.91 15.50 -22.82
C SER A 191 -3.66 14.04 -22.41
N LEU A 192 -3.99 13.10 -23.31
CA LEU A 192 -3.74 11.66 -23.07
C LEU A 192 -2.24 11.37 -22.89
N ASP A 193 -1.40 11.99 -23.72
CA ASP A 193 0.05 11.82 -23.68
C ASP A 193 0.62 12.31 -22.35
N GLU A 194 0.22 13.49 -21.89
CA GLU A 194 0.64 14.03 -20.59
C GLU A 194 0.19 13.14 -19.42
N ALA A 195 -1.07 12.67 -19.44
CA ALA A 195 -1.60 11.77 -18.44
C ALA A 195 -0.80 10.46 -18.37
N LEU A 196 -0.51 9.86 -19.52
CA LEU A 196 0.23 8.60 -19.61
C LEU A 196 1.69 8.77 -19.15
N GLN A 197 2.37 9.83 -19.59
CA GLN A 197 3.74 10.13 -19.14
C GLN A 197 3.81 10.35 -17.63
N LEU A 198 2.82 11.06 -17.07
CA LEU A 198 2.72 11.28 -15.64
C LEU A 198 2.45 9.97 -14.87
N ALA A 199 1.59 9.10 -15.38
CA ALA A 199 1.29 7.79 -14.79
C ALA A 199 2.53 6.89 -14.75
N ILE A 200 3.28 6.82 -15.85
CA ILE A 200 4.56 6.11 -15.95
C ILE A 200 5.55 6.67 -14.92
N GLN A 201 5.75 7.98 -14.90
CA GLN A 201 6.70 8.62 -13.99
C GLN A 201 6.33 8.39 -12.51
N ARG A 202 5.05 8.46 -12.16
CA ARG A 202 4.57 8.18 -10.81
C ARG A 202 4.72 6.71 -10.45
N THR A 203 4.48 5.79 -11.38
CA THR A 203 4.69 4.35 -11.18
C THR A 203 6.16 4.02 -10.96
N LYS A 204 7.09 4.61 -11.72
CA LYS A 204 8.55 4.49 -11.47
C LYS A 204 8.91 4.99 -10.07
N ARG A 205 8.39 6.15 -9.66
CA ARG A 205 8.60 6.68 -8.29
C ARG A 205 8.01 5.78 -7.20
N PHE A 206 6.86 5.18 -7.47
CA PHE A 206 6.20 4.25 -6.55
C PHE A 206 6.99 2.95 -6.40
N ALA A 207 7.43 2.34 -7.50
CA ALA A 207 8.27 1.13 -7.47
C ALA A 207 9.57 1.36 -6.67
N ARG A 208 10.24 2.51 -6.87
CA ARG A 208 11.42 2.90 -6.08
C ARG A 208 11.10 3.10 -4.59
N ARG A 209 9.90 3.58 -4.26
CA ARG A 209 9.44 3.71 -2.87
C ARG A 209 9.19 2.34 -2.26
N GLN A 210 8.60 1.41 -2.99
CA GLN A 210 8.40 0.02 -2.56
C GLN A 210 9.74 -0.67 -2.30
N GLN A 211 10.69 -0.58 -3.24
CA GLN A 211 12.04 -1.12 -3.05
C GLN A 211 12.71 -0.55 -1.80
N ARG A 212 12.71 0.78 -1.63
CA ARG A 212 13.25 1.41 -0.41
C ARG A 212 12.53 1.00 0.86
N TRP A 213 11.22 0.73 0.79
CA TRP A 213 10.45 0.26 1.93
C TRP A 213 10.89 -1.15 2.35
N PHE A 214 10.92 -2.09 1.42
CA PHE A 214 11.29 -3.48 1.71
C PHE A 214 12.77 -3.65 2.03
N LYS A 215 13.68 -2.84 1.45
CA LYS A 215 15.12 -2.88 1.78
C LYS A 215 15.43 -2.48 3.23
N ARG A 216 14.48 -1.88 3.96
CA ARG A 216 14.63 -1.59 5.40
C ARG A 216 14.38 -2.81 6.28
N ASP A 217 13.70 -3.83 5.77
CA ASP A 217 13.38 -5.04 6.52
C ASP A 217 14.51 -6.07 6.34
N PRO A 218 15.34 -6.31 7.37
CA PRO A 218 16.51 -7.19 7.26
C PRO A 218 16.12 -8.67 7.09
N ARG A 219 14.84 -9.02 7.25
CA ARG A 219 14.34 -10.38 7.07
C ARG A 219 14.11 -10.74 5.60
N VAL A 220 14.11 -9.74 4.71
CA VAL A 220 13.90 -9.93 3.27
C VAL A 220 15.20 -10.40 2.62
N GLU A 221 15.20 -11.64 2.15
CA GLU A 221 16.24 -12.20 1.28
C GLU A 221 16.02 -11.67 -0.14
N TRP A 222 16.95 -10.85 -0.62
CA TRP A 222 16.90 -10.28 -1.96
C TRP A 222 17.51 -11.23 -2.98
N VAL A 223 16.74 -11.60 -3.98
CA VAL A 223 17.13 -12.54 -5.03
C VAL A 223 17.15 -11.83 -6.38
N PRO A 224 18.30 -11.78 -7.07
CA PRO A 224 18.38 -11.25 -8.42
C PRO A 224 17.41 -11.99 -9.35
N ARG A 225 16.72 -11.26 -10.21
CA ARG A 225 15.76 -11.84 -11.16
C ARG A 225 16.35 -12.98 -12.01
N SER A 226 17.64 -12.90 -12.35
CA SER A 226 18.38 -13.94 -13.08
C SER A 226 18.53 -15.26 -12.33
N GLN A 227 18.37 -15.26 -11.01
CA GLN A 227 18.55 -16.43 -10.13
C GLN A 227 17.22 -17.05 -9.69
N LEU A 228 16.06 -16.51 -10.11
CA LEU A 228 14.76 -17.00 -9.67
C LEU A 228 14.51 -18.48 -9.99
N ASN A 229 14.97 -18.97 -11.15
CA ASN A 229 14.80 -20.37 -11.50
C ASN A 229 15.55 -21.31 -10.53
N SER A 230 16.76 -20.93 -10.12
CA SER A 230 17.54 -21.68 -9.15
C SER A 230 16.84 -21.71 -7.78
N LEU A 231 16.32 -20.56 -7.34
CA LEU A 231 15.55 -20.46 -6.09
C LEU A 231 14.27 -21.30 -6.12
N ILE A 232 13.52 -21.26 -7.23
CA ILE A 232 12.30 -22.06 -7.38
C ILE A 232 12.62 -23.55 -7.25
N ASN A 233 13.71 -24.00 -7.87
CA ASN A 233 14.17 -25.39 -7.77
C ASN A 233 14.59 -25.76 -6.34
N GLU A 234 15.26 -24.86 -5.64
CA GLU A 234 15.65 -25.04 -4.22
C GLU A 234 14.42 -25.14 -3.31
N ILE A 235 13.45 -24.25 -3.44
CA ILE A 235 12.22 -24.29 -2.62
C ILE A 235 11.42 -25.56 -2.94
N SER A 236 11.33 -25.94 -4.20
CA SER A 236 10.58 -27.12 -4.62
C SER A 236 11.19 -28.44 -4.12
N SER A 237 12.48 -28.49 -3.78
CA SER A 237 13.11 -29.68 -3.20
C SER A 237 12.94 -29.79 -1.68
N GLN A 238 12.42 -28.75 -1.03
CA GLN A 238 12.17 -28.67 0.41
C GLN A 238 10.70 -28.94 0.80
N LEU A 239 9.80 -28.99 -0.19
CA LEU A 239 8.36 -29.26 -0.05
C LEU A 239 8.04 -30.72 -0.39
#